data_AF-A0A1B8JA70-F1
#
_entry.id   AF-A0A1B8JA70-F1
#
_cell.length_a   1.000
_cell.length_b   1.000
_cell.length_c   1.000
_cell.angle_alpha   90.00
_cell.angle_beta   90.00
_cell.angle_gamma   90.00
#
_symmetry.space_group_name_H-M   'P 1'
#
loop_
_entity.id
_entity.type
_entity.pdbx_description
1 polymer ?
#
loop_
_entity_poly.entity_id
_entity_poly.type
_entity_poly.pdbx_seq_one_letter_code
_entity_poly.pdbx_strand_id
1 'polypeptide(L)'
;MKIFYMVFVLRLFAYADNFKNIIILKLDKPTIKLSEIDKDGGEYYINAIRETCDTQIVQHFHKENIIKFFQFAKEYDSYQAASYCHFPCRITGKVKLDSAIYDFELNEGGFAVLKDRNEKRYFGDEKLYGECGI
;
A
#
# COMPACT_ATOMS: atom_id res chain seq x y z
N MET A 1 -43.27 7.86 -31.09
CA MET A 1 -42.93 7.78 -29.64
C MET A 1 -41.47 7.40 -29.53
N LYS A 2 -40.62 8.25 -28.92
CA LYS A 2 -39.20 7.95 -28.68
C LYS A 2 -39.06 7.43 -27.25
N ILE A 3 -38.68 6.16 -27.11
CA ILE A 3 -38.39 5.54 -25.81
C ILE A 3 -36.94 5.89 -25.47
N PHE A 4 -36.75 6.74 -24.46
CA PHE A 4 -35.44 6.98 -23.88
C PHE A 4 -35.07 5.78 -22.99
N TYR A 5 -34.09 4.99 -23.42
CA TYR A 5 -33.46 4.00 -22.56
C TYR A 5 -32.56 4.73 -21.56
N MET A 6 -33.05 4.87 -20.33
CA MET A 6 -32.26 5.34 -19.20
C MET A 6 -31.40 4.16 -18.72
N VAL A 7 -30.15 4.09 -19.20
CA VAL A 7 -29.19 3.10 -18.72
C VAL A 7 -28.76 3.49 -17.32
N PHE A 8 -29.33 2.79 -16.33
CA PHE A 8 -28.93 2.86 -14.94
C PHE A 8 -27.58 2.15 -14.81
N VAL A 9 -26.48 2.89 -14.88
CA VAL A 9 -25.13 2.37 -14.59
C VAL A 9 -25.06 2.14 -13.09
N LEU A 10 -25.42 0.94 -12.66
CA LEU A 10 -25.04 0.39 -11.36
C LEU A 10 -23.51 0.42 -11.29
N ARG A 11 -22.96 1.43 -10.61
CA ARG A 11 -21.57 1.40 -10.13
C ARG A 11 -21.50 0.34 -9.03
N LEU A 12 -21.42 -0.92 -9.46
CA LEU A 12 -20.84 -1.96 -8.62
C LEU A 12 -19.44 -1.44 -8.30
N PHE A 13 -19.17 -1.16 -7.03
CA PHE A 13 -17.82 -1.07 -6.52
C PHE A 13 -17.21 -2.45 -6.71
N ALA A 14 -16.74 -2.72 -7.93
CA ALA A 14 -15.85 -3.83 -8.21
C ALA A 14 -14.61 -3.50 -7.41
N TYR A 15 -14.51 -4.07 -6.20
CA TYR A 15 -13.22 -4.23 -5.56
C TYR A 15 -12.33 -4.83 -6.63
N ALA A 16 -11.28 -4.08 -6.99
CA ALA A 16 -10.43 -4.42 -8.10
C ALA A 16 -9.71 -5.70 -7.69
N ASP A 17 -10.17 -6.85 -8.20
CA ASP A 17 -9.55 -8.15 -7.98
C ASP A 17 -8.30 -8.18 -8.89
N ASN A 18 -7.28 -7.40 -8.51
CA ASN A 18 -6.21 -7.00 -9.43
C ASN A 18 -5.36 -8.19 -9.87
N PHE A 19 -5.20 -9.18 -8.98
CA PHE A 19 -4.30 -10.30 -9.18
C PHE A 19 -4.96 -11.57 -8.64
N LYS A 20 -4.94 -12.62 -9.47
CA LYS A 20 -5.51 -13.93 -9.09
C LYS A 20 -4.51 -14.76 -8.31
N ASN A 21 -3.21 -14.56 -8.56
CA ASN A 21 -2.14 -15.28 -7.90
C ASN A 21 -1.13 -14.30 -7.31
N ILE A 22 -0.96 -14.34 -5.98
CA ILE A 22 -0.06 -13.44 -5.25
C ILE A 22 0.85 -14.30 -4.38
N ILE A 23 2.16 -14.21 -4.60
CA ILE A 23 3.16 -14.95 -3.83
C ILE A 23 4.23 -13.98 -3.35
N ILE A 24 4.33 -13.80 -2.04
CA ILE A 24 5.47 -13.10 -1.44
C ILE A 24 6.70 -14.01 -1.52
N LEU A 25 7.66 -13.65 -2.37
CA LEU A 25 8.90 -14.38 -2.61
C LEU A 25 9.96 -14.05 -1.55
N LYS A 26 9.98 -12.79 -1.09
CA LYS A 26 10.92 -12.28 -0.09
C LYS A 26 10.29 -11.13 0.68
N LEU A 27 10.50 -11.09 1.98
CA LEU A 27 10.30 -9.90 2.83
C LEU A 27 11.66 -9.52 3.40
N ASP A 28 12.02 -8.25 3.25
CA ASP A 28 13.16 -7.68 3.95
C ASP A 28 12.75 -7.25 5.37
N LYS A 29 13.72 -6.81 6.18
CA LYS A 29 13.37 -6.19 7.46
C LYS A 29 12.71 -4.84 7.21
N PRO A 30 11.71 -4.43 8.01
CA PRO A 30 11.15 -3.09 7.94
C PRO A 30 12.25 -2.04 8.09
N THR A 31 12.07 -0.91 7.42
CA THR A 31 12.96 0.23 7.47
C THR A 31 12.17 1.49 7.80
N ILE A 32 12.89 2.46 8.35
CA ILE A 32 12.31 3.74 8.78
C ILE A 32 12.75 4.80 7.79
N LYS A 33 11.79 5.55 7.26
CA LYS A 33 12.03 6.69 6.41
C LYS A 33 11.36 7.92 7.01
N LEU A 34 12.17 8.70 7.73
CA LEU A 34 11.74 9.91 8.41
C LEU A 34 11.57 11.07 7.42
N SER A 35 10.44 11.76 7.52
CA SER A 35 10.21 13.09 6.95
C SER A 35 10.90 14.18 7.78
N GLU A 36 10.84 15.43 7.34
CA GLU A 36 11.32 16.56 8.15
C GLU A 36 10.49 16.73 9.42
N ILE A 37 9.16 16.57 9.32
CA ILE A 37 8.22 16.63 10.44
C ILE A 37 8.57 15.58 11.51
N ASP A 38 8.95 14.37 11.10
CA ASP A 38 9.34 13.31 12.03
C ASP A 38 10.62 13.65 12.79
N LYS A 39 11.54 14.40 12.17
CA LYS A 39 12.79 14.82 12.80
C LYS A 39 12.57 15.92 13.83
N ASP A 40 11.59 16.78 13.60
CA ASP A 40 11.18 17.83 14.55
C ASP A 40 10.58 17.26 15.83
N GLY A 41 10.03 16.04 15.79
CA GLY A 41 9.56 15.29 16.97
C GLY A 41 10.68 14.87 17.95
N GLY A 42 11.94 15.04 17.57
CA GLY A 42 13.11 14.77 18.41
C GLY A 42 13.44 13.29 18.59
N GLU A 43 14.52 13.02 19.33
CA GLU A 43 15.10 11.68 19.47
C GLU A 43 14.16 10.66 20.12
N TYR A 44 13.35 11.10 21.10
CA TYR A 44 12.37 10.25 21.76
C TYR A 44 11.34 9.67 20.77
N TYR A 45 10.77 10.52 19.92
CA TYR A 45 9.80 10.10 18.91
C TYR A 45 10.42 9.14 17.89
N ILE A 46 11.64 9.45 17.43
CA ILE A 46 12.39 8.59 16.49
C ILE A 46 12.69 7.21 17.11
N ASN A 47 13.05 7.16 18.39
CA ASN A 47 13.30 5.90 19.08
C ASN A 47 12.02 5.09 19.27
N ALA A 48 10.90 5.74 19.60
CA ALA A 48 9.60 5.07 19.65
C ALA A 48 9.22 4.43 18.31
N ILE A 49 9.41 5.14 17.19
CA ILE A 49 9.22 4.58 15.84
C ILE A 49 10.14 3.36 15.63
N ARG A 50 11.41 3.45 16.03
CA ARG A 50 12.37 2.34 15.86
C ARG A 50 11.95 1.08 16.61
N GLU A 51 11.44 1.24 17.82
CA GLU A 51 11.00 0.13 18.64
C GLU A 51 9.73 -0.53 18.10
N THR A 52 8.87 0.22 17.43
CA THR A 52 7.59 -0.29 16.90
C THR A 52 7.66 -0.74 15.44
N CYS A 53 8.73 -0.40 14.71
CA CYS A 53 8.93 -0.75 13.31
C CYS A 53 9.39 -2.20 13.08
N ASP A 54 8.54 -3.17 13.43
CA ASP A 54 8.79 -4.58 13.17
C ASP A 54 7.58 -5.28 12.54
N THR A 55 7.85 -6.31 11.75
CA THR A 55 6.80 -7.15 11.15
C THR A 55 5.87 -7.79 12.16
N GLN A 56 6.28 -8.04 13.40
CA GLN A 56 5.45 -8.67 14.45
C GLN A 56 4.47 -7.68 15.09
N ILE A 57 4.75 -6.38 14.97
CA ILE A 57 3.98 -5.31 15.61
C ILE A 57 3.08 -4.63 14.58
N VAL A 58 3.63 -4.28 13.41
CA VAL A 58 2.91 -3.59 12.34
C VAL A 58 2.10 -4.61 11.54
N GLN A 59 0.81 -4.72 11.84
CA GLN A 59 -0.06 -5.71 11.20
C GLN A 59 -0.05 -5.62 9.67
N HIS A 60 0.06 -4.42 9.10
CA HIS A 60 0.14 -4.24 7.65
C HIS A 60 1.35 -4.94 7.00
N PHE A 61 2.40 -5.23 7.78
CA PHE A 61 3.59 -5.93 7.29
C PHE A 61 3.53 -7.45 7.47
N HIS A 62 2.48 -7.98 8.10
CA HIS A 62 2.22 -9.41 8.06
C HIS A 62 1.97 -9.87 6.62
N LYS A 63 2.61 -10.97 6.23
CA LYS A 63 2.52 -11.54 4.88
C LYS A 63 1.09 -11.66 4.37
N GLU A 64 0.18 -12.09 5.23
CA GLU A 64 -1.25 -12.25 4.93
C GLU A 64 -1.92 -10.93 4.55
N ASN A 65 -1.58 -9.86 5.28
CA ASN A 65 -2.15 -8.53 5.07
C ASN A 65 -1.52 -7.85 3.85
N ILE A 66 -0.25 -8.10 3.56
CA ILE A 66 0.38 -7.68 2.29
C ILE A 66 -0.32 -8.36 1.10
N ILE A 67 -0.63 -9.66 1.21
CA ILE A 67 -1.37 -10.37 0.16
C ILE A 67 -2.76 -9.75 -0.02
N LYS A 68 -3.53 -9.60 1.07
CA LYS A 68 -4.85 -8.95 1.04
C LYS A 68 -4.80 -7.55 0.46
N PHE A 69 -3.77 -6.78 0.82
CA PHE A 69 -3.52 -5.46 0.26
C PHE A 69 -3.45 -5.54 -1.27
N PHE A 70 -2.58 -6.38 -1.85
CA PHE A 70 -2.50 -6.48 -3.31
C PHE A 70 -3.76 -7.07 -3.97
N GLN A 71 -4.55 -7.86 -3.25
CA GLN A 71 -5.84 -8.35 -3.74
C GLN A 71 -6.87 -7.24 -3.93
N PHE A 72 -6.88 -6.22 -3.06
CA PHE A 72 -7.99 -5.24 -3.01
C PHE A 72 -7.58 -3.80 -3.26
N ALA A 73 -6.29 -3.47 -3.15
CA ALA A 73 -5.79 -2.11 -3.32
C ALA A 73 -6.06 -1.60 -4.73
N LYS A 74 -6.46 -0.36 -4.87
CA LYS A 74 -6.68 0.22 -6.19
C LYS A 74 -5.37 0.60 -6.84
N GLU A 75 -5.23 0.30 -8.13
CA GLU A 75 -4.12 0.79 -8.94
C GLU A 75 -4.39 2.22 -9.41
N TYR A 76 -3.34 3.05 -9.43
CA TYR A 76 -3.39 4.43 -9.92
C TYR A 76 -2.36 4.66 -11.03
N ASP A 77 -2.76 5.47 -12.01
CA ASP A 77 -1.88 5.90 -13.11
C ASP A 77 -0.77 6.86 -12.65
N SER A 78 -0.86 7.39 -11.43
CA SER A 78 0.07 8.37 -10.88
C SER A 78 0.29 8.17 -9.38
N TYR A 79 1.34 8.80 -8.85
CA TYR A 79 1.70 8.70 -7.43
C TYR A 79 0.68 9.43 -6.55
N GLN A 80 -0.08 8.68 -5.75
CA GLN A 80 -1.15 9.19 -4.88
C GLN A 80 -0.79 9.21 -3.39
N ALA A 81 0.49 9.07 -3.03
CA ALA A 81 0.84 8.84 -1.63
C ALA A 81 0.43 9.98 -0.67
N ALA A 82 0.22 11.20 -1.17
CA ALA A 82 -0.27 12.33 -0.38
C ALA A 82 -1.73 12.15 0.11
N SER A 83 -2.52 11.27 -0.52
CA SER A 83 -3.86 10.89 -0.08
C SER A 83 -3.85 9.86 1.05
N TYR A 84 -2.67 9.35 1.39
CA TYR A 84 -2.43 8.34 2.41
C TYR A 84 -1.57 8.91 3.53
N CYS A 85 -1.75 8.36 4.72
CA CYS A 85 -0.97 8.80 5.86
C CYS A 85 0.48 8.37 5.71
N HIS A 86 1.39 9.32 5.95
CA HIS A 86 2.81 9.08 5.88
C HIS A 86 3.32 8.58 7.21
N PHE A 87 3.15 7.28 7.43
CA PHE A 87 3.84 6.60 8.50
C PHE A 87 5.31 6.36 8.10
N PRO A 88 6.25 6.53 9.05
CA PRO A 88 7.68 6.44 8.79
C PRO A 88 8.14 5.00 8.54
N CYS A 89 7.38 4.00 9.00
CA CYS A 89 7.65 2.59 8.79
C CYS A 89 7.29 2.11 7.39
N ARG A 90 8.20 1.33 6.79
CA ARG A 90 8.04 0.73 5.46
C ARG A 90 8.58 -0.68 5.44
N ILE A 91 7.91 -1.56 4.71
CA ILE A 91 8.39 -2.90 4.40
C ILE A 91 8.73 -2.97 2.91
N THR A 92 9.85 -3.62 2.60
CA THR A 92 10.25 -3.92 1.23
C THR A 92 10.34 -5.42 1.00
N GLY A 93 10.31 -5.82 -0.26
CA GLY A 93 10.50 -7.22 -0.61
C GLY A 93 10.30 -7.50 -2.09
N LYS A 94 10.13 -8.79 -2.40
CA LYS A 94 9.79 -9.28 -3.74
C LYS A 94 8.46 -10.00 -3.71
N VAL A 95 7.57 -9.62 -4.63
CA VAL A 95 6.25 -10.24 -4.81
C VAL A 95 6.09 -10.70 -6.25
N LYS A 96 5.54 -11.90 -6.44
CA LYS A 96 5.05 -12.37 -7.72
C LYS A 96 3.54 -12.10 -7.79
N LEU A 97 3.13 -11.34 -8.78
CA LEU A 97 1.73 -11.01 -9.08
C LEU A 97 1.40 -11.61 -10.45
N ASP A 98 0.56 -12.64 -10.44
CA ASP A 98 0.29 -13.52 -11.57
C ASP A 98 1.59 -14.07 -12.20
N SER A 99 1.99 -13.56 -13.36
CA SER A 99 3.21 -14.00 -14.07
C SER A 99 4.42 -13.07 -13.84
N ALA A 100 4.22 -11.88 -13.27
CA ALA A 100 5.27 -10.86 -13.12
C ALA A 100 5.86 -10.83 -11.71
N ILE A 101 7.14 -10.45 -11.60
CA ILE A 101 7.84 -10.32 -10.33
C ILE A 101 8.24 -8.86 -10.14
N TYR A 102 7.89 -8.32 -8.98
CA TYR A 102 8.14 -6.94 -8.61
C TYR A 102 8.98 -6.86 -7.35
N ASP A 103 9.86 -5.87 -7.30
CA ASP A 103 10.29 -5.29 -6.03
C ASP A 103 9.19 -4.37 -5.53
N PHE A 104 8.82 -4.47 -4.25
CA PHE A 104 7.78 -3.63 -3.67
C PHE A 104 8.30 -2.84 -2.46
N GLU A 105 7.71 -1.67 -2.26
CA GLU A 105 7.79 -0.87 -1.04
C GLU A 105 6.36 -0.57 -0.60
N LEU A 106 5.97 -1.00 0.59
CA LEU A 106 4.67 -0.73 1.20
C LEU A 106 4.90 0.10 2.46
N ASN A 107 4.23 1.24 2.57
CA ASN A 107 4.17 1.98 3.82
C ASN A 107 3.02 1.45 4.69
N GLU A 108 3.11 1.67 6.00
CA GLU A 108 2.05 1.29 6.93
C GLU A 108 0.72 2.01 6.63
N GLY A 109 0.77 3.18 6.00
CA GLY A 109 -0.42 3.97 5.62
C GLY A 109 -1.20 3.44 4.43
N GLY A 110 -0.95 2.21 3.98
CA GLY A 110 -1.75 1.58 2.94
C GLY A 110 -1.44 2.03 1.52
N PHE A 111 -0.22 2.49 1.24
CA PHE A 111 0.23 2.80 -0.11
C PHE A 111 1.49 2.02 -0.47
N ALA A 112 1.46 1.35 -1.62
CA ALA A 112 2.56 0.59 -2.15
C ALA A 112 3.03 1.08 -3.51
N VAL A 113 4.32 0.91 -3.73
CA VAL A 113 4.97 1.12 -5.03
C VAL A 113 5.58 -0.21 -5.45
N LEU A 114 5.19 -0.69 -6.62
CA LEU A 114 5.87 -1.79 -7.30
C LEU A 114 6.86 -1.22 -8.30
N LYS A 115 8.01 -1.87 -8.42
CA LYS A 115 9.05 -1.56 -9.40
C LYS A 115 9.51 -2.85 -10.07
N ASP A 116 9.61 -2.82 -11.38
CA ASP A 116 10.45 -3.74 -12.13
C ASP A 116 11.53 -2.94 -12.90
N ARG A 117 12.22 -3.55 -13.86
CA ARG A 117 13.28 -2.87 -14.63
C ARG A 117 12.77 -1.72 -15.51
N ASN A 118 11.51 -1.75 -15.93
CA ASN A 118 10.93 -0.87 -16.95
C ASN A 118 9.64 -0.17 -16.48
N GLU A 119 9.02 -0.62 -15.39
CA GLU A 119 7.73 -0.13 -14.93
C GLU A 119 7.70 0.18 -13.44
N LYS A 120 6.85 1.15 -13.10
CA LYS A 120 6.55 1.55 -11.73
C LYS A 120 5.05 1.69 -11.60
N ARG A 121 4.47 0.94 -10.67
CA ARG A 121 3.01 0.87 -10.46
C ARG A 121 2.67 1.32 -9.05
N TYR A 122 1.51 1.95 -8.90
CA TYR A 122 1.09 2.60 -7.66
C TYR A 122 -0.20 1.98 -7.18
N PHE A 123 -0.22 1.53 -5.92
CA PHE A 123 -1.37 0.89 -5.33
C PHE A 123 -1.71 1.51 -3.99
N GLY A 124 -2.98 1.56 -3.64
CA GLY A 124 -3.34 1.88 -2.28
C GLY A 124 -4.73 1.42 -1.88
N ASP A 125 -4.92 1.20 -0.58
CA ASP A 125 -6.18 0.76 0.00
C ASP A 125 -7.06 1.98 0.27
N GLU A 126 -8.06 2.24 -0.55
CA GLU A 126 -8.95 3.41 -0.41
C GLU A 126 -9.68 3.48 0.95
N LYS A 127 -9.73 2.38 1.71
CA LYS A 127 -10.25 2.40 3.09
C LYS A 127 -9.36 3.18 4.05
N LEU A 128 -8.06 3.24 3.77
CA LEU A 128 -7.06 3.93 4.60
C LEU A 128 -6.83 5.37 4.13
N TYR A 129 -7.66 5.90 3.24
CA TYR A 129 -7.58 7.29 2.81
C TYR A 129 -7.81 8.24 3.97
N GLY A 130 -6.82 9.10 4.23
CA GLY A 130 -6.88 10.10 5.30
C GLY A 130 -7.00 9.50 6.71
N GLU A 131 -6.84 8.19 6.90
CA GLU A 131 -6.83 7.55 8.22
C GLU A 131 -5.49 7.83 8.93
N CYS A 132 -5.34 9.07 9.39
CA CYS A 132 -4.16 9.53 10.11
C CYS A 132 -4.51 9.56 11.59
N GLY A 133 -4.33 8.43 12.28
CA GLY A 133 -4.51 8.37 13.72
C GLY A 133 -4.86 6.98 14.22
N ILE A 134 -4.10 6.53 15.23
CA ILE A 134 -4.70 5.86 16.38
C ILE A 134 -5.05 6.98 17.37
#